data_AF-A0A3L7TVT2-F1
#
_entry.id   AF-A0A3L7TVT2-F1
#
_cell.length_a   1.000
_cell.length_b   1.000
_cell.length_c   1.000
_cell.angle_alpha   90.00
_cell.angle_beta   90.00
_cell.angle_gamma   90.00
#
_symmetry.space_group_name_H-M   'P 1'
#
loop_
_entity.id
_entity.type
_entity.pdbx_description
1 polymer ?
#
loop_
_entity_poly.entity_id
_entity_poly.type
_entity_poly.pdbx_seq_one_letter_code
_entity_poly.pdbx_strand_id
1 'polypeptide(L)'
;MKRSLLKLLRAWTCAPALCLGSAFLAPTRAEDPSDWTSWRGPNDFGAIGAVANAGFPDAVTKDQLRWSAPLPGKGCSTPIHFGGKIYLTA
;
A
#
# COMPACT_ATOMS: atom_id res chain seq x y z
N MET A 1 -31.71 -9.16 62.72
CA MET A 1 -32.83 -8.18 62.74
C MET A 1 -32.79 -7.32 61.48
N LYS A 2 -33.87 -7.34 60.71
CA LYS A 2 -34.41 -6.26 59.84
C LYS A 2 -33.41 -5.62 58.85
N ARG A 3 -33.32 -6.15 57.62
CA ARG A 3 -34.01 -5.64 56.41
C ARG A 3 -33.65 -4.20 56.05
N SER A 4 -32.85 -4.01 55.02
CA SER A 4 -32.93 -2.80 54.18
C SER A 4 -32.98 -3.20 52.71
N LEU A 5 -34.18 -3.65 52.34
CA LEU A 5 -34.64 -3.96 51.00
C LEU A 5 -35.22 -2.67 50.41
N LEU A 6 -34.39 -1.66 50.12
CA LEU A 6 -34.86 -0.41 49.52
C LEU A 6 -33.72 0.36 48.84
N LYS A 7 -33.13 -0.25 47.81
CA LYS A 7 -32.43 0.47 46.72
C LYS A 7 -32.73 -0.22 45.38
N LEU A 8 -34.02 -0.48 45.12
CA LEU A 8 -34.52 -0.57 43.75
C LEU A 8 -35.11 0.80 43.40
N LEU A 9 -34.91 1.21 42.15
CA LEU A 9 -35.51 2.35 41.44
C LEU A 9 -34.66 3.65 41.41
N ARG A 10 -33.95 3.80 40.29
CA ARG A 10 -33.26 4.97 39.68
C ARG A 10 -31.81 4.55 39.38
N ALA A 11 -31.36 4.39 38.15
CA ALA A 11 -31.82 4.98 36.92
C ALA A 11 -31.57 3.99 35.78
N TRP A 12 -32.64 3.63 35.07
CA TRP A 12 -32.53 3.22 33.68
C TRP A 12 -32.32 4.50 32.88
N THR A 13 -31.10 5.01 32.85
CA THR A 13 -30.71 6.03 31.88
C THR A 13 -29.81 5.36 30.86
N CYS A 14 -30.40 5.18 29.68
CA CYS A 14 -29.74 4.91 28.41
C CYS A 14 -28.26 5.33 28.42
N ALA A 15 -27.37 4.37 28.22
CA ALA A 15 -26.06 4.65 27.65
C ALA A 15 -25.81 3.77 26.40
N PRO A 16 -26.63 3.85 25.33
CA PRO A 16 -26.20 3.39 24.02
C PRO A 16 -25.53 4.56 23.31
N ALA A 17 -24.40 5.06 23.82
CA ALA A 17 -23.74 6.23 23.23
C ALA A 17 -22.23 6.06 23.08
N LEU A 18 -21.71 4.83 23.09
CA LEU A 18 -20.28 4.60 22.95
C LEU A 18 -19.92 3.43 22.02
N CYS A 19 -20.61 3.31 20.89
CA CYS A 19 -20.21 2.37 19.82
C CYS A 19 -20.15 3.00 18.43
N LEU A 20 -20.24 4.34 18.29
CA LEU A 20 -20.13 5.03 16.98
C LEU A 20 -18.71 5.51 16.63
N GLY A 21 -17.69 5.06 17.37
CA GLY A 21 -16.32 5.59 17.26
C GLY A 21 -15.28 4.63 16.69
N SER A 22 -15.64 3.41 16.29
CA SER A 22 -14.71 2.53 15.56
C SER A 22 -14.75 2.88 14.08
N ALA A 23 -14.35 4.11 13.75
CA ALA A 23 -13.97 4.45 12.40
C ALA A 23 -12.90 3.45 11.95
N PHE A 24 -13.14 2.80 10.82
CA PHE A 24 -12.18 1.92 10.16
C PHE A 24 -10.86 2.69 10.00
N LEU A 25 -9.88 2.44 10.89
CA LEU A 25 -8.48 2.71 10.59
C LEU A 25 -8.09 1.70 9.52
N ALA A 26 -8.40 2.01 8.26
CA ALA A 26 -7.74 1.34 7.15
C ALA A 26 -6.25 1.65 7.30
N PRO A 27 -5.37 0.65 7.35
CA PRO A 27 -3.95 0.91 7.38
C PRO A 27 -3.58 1.68 6.11
N THR A 28 -3.17 2.94 6.25
CA THR A 28 -2.56 3.69 5.17
C THR A 28 -1.22 3.02 4.90
N ARG A 29 -1.08 2.35 3.76
CA ARG A 29 0.22 1.83 3.34
C ARG A 29 1.15 3.03 3.14
N ALA A 30 2.28 3.03 3.86
CA ALA A 30 3.33 3.99 3.62
C ALA A 30 3.80 3.87 2.15
N GLU A 31 3.94 5.00 1.47
CA GLU A 31 4.50 5.03 0.11
C GLU A 31 5.92 4.46 0.16
N ASP A 32 6.16 3.41 -0.62
CA ASP A 32 7.51 2.89 -0.79
C ASP A 32 8.22 3.83 -1.78
N PRO A 33 9.37 4.42 -1.44
CA PRO A 33 10.13 5.25 -2.38
C PRO A 33 10.51 4.53 -3.67
N SER A 34 10.43 3.19 -3.70
CA SER A 34 10.62 2.34 -4.87
C SER A 34 9.35 2.06 -5.68
N ASP A 35 8.17 2.46 -5.19
CA ASP A 35 6.93 2.38 -5.98
C ASP A 35 7.03 3.29 -7.20
N TRP A 36 6.63 2.75 -8.35
CA TRP A 36 6.67 3.38 -9.65
C TRP A 36 5.29 3.25 -10.30
N THR A 37 4.38 4.15 -9.96
CA THR A 37 2.95 4.03 -10.29
C THR A 37 2.54 4.71 -11.59
N SER A 38 3.43 5.47 -12.23
CA SER A 38 3.13 6.28 -13.43
C SER A 38 4.25 6.21 -14.46
N TRP A 39 3.94 6.66 -15.68
CA TRP A 39 4.97 6.90 -16.70
C TRP A 39 6.01 7.87 -16.14
N ARG A 40 7.30 7.49 -16.25
CA ARG A 40 8.44 8.22 -15.66
C ARG A 40 8.51 8.29 -14.13
N GLY A 41 7.65 7.56 -13.43
CA GLY A 41 7.79 7.31 -12.00
C GLY A 41 7.20 8.42 -11.12
N PRO A 42 7.40 8.34 -9.80
CA PRO A 42 6.68 9.16 -8.82
C PRO A 42 6.95 10.67 -8.92
N ASN A 43 7.99 11.08 -9.65
CA ASN A 43 8.42 12.46 -9.85
C ASN A 43 8.53 12.86 -11.32
N ASP A 44 8.05 12.02 -12.24
CA ASP A 44 8.10 12.20 -13.69
C ASP A 44 9.51 12.37 -14.31
N PHE A 45 10.59 12.08 -13.58
CA PHE A 45 11.96 12.24 -14.09
C PHE A 45 12.48 11.01 -14.85
N GLY A 46 11.82 9.86 -14.73
CA GLY A 46 12.29 8.62 -15.34
C GLY A 46 13.46 7.98 -14.59
N ALA A 47 13.71 8.42 -13.35
CA ALA A 47 14.66 7.80 -12.43
C ALA A 47 14.33 8.13 -10.97
N ILE A 48 14.78 7.27 -10.06
CA ILE A 48 14.77 7.53 -8.61
C ILE A 48 16.20 7.78 -8.16
N GLY A 49 16.42 8.86 -7.41
CA GLY A 49 17.73 9.22 -6.85
C GLY A 49 18.68 9.91 -7.83
N ALA A 50 19.93 10.11 -7.39
CA ALA A 50 20.98 10.67 -8.23
C ALA A 50 21.50 9.62 -9.21
N VAL A 51 21.22 9.80 -10.51
CA VAL A 51 21.67 8.91 -11.59
C VAL A 51 23.13 9.14 -12.01
N ALA A 52 23.78 10.18 -11.50
CA ALA A 52 25.18 10.47 -11.82
C ALA A 52 26.09 9.34 -11.28
N ASN A 53 26.80 8.67 -12.18
CA ASN A 53 27.76 7.60 -11.87
C ASN A 53 27.14 6.33 -11.23
N ALA A 54 25.86 6.05 -11.48
CA ALA A 54 25.19 4.86 -10.95
C ALA A 54 25.75 3.51 -11.48
N GLY A 55 26.70 3.55 -12.42
CA GLY A 55 27.41 2.36 -12.90
C GLY A 55 26.51 1.35 -13.60
N PHE A 56 25.44 1.82 -14.26
CA PHE A 56 24.58 0.95 -15.04
C PHE A 56 25.38 0.29 -16.16
N PRO A 57 25.14 -0.99 -16.45
CA PRO A 57 25.83 -1.65 -17.54
C PRO A 57 25.37 -1.06 -18.88
N ASP A 58 26.31 -0.95 -19.83
CA ASP A 58 26.01 -0.43 -21.18
C ASP A 58 25.10 -1.37 -21.98
N ALA A 59 25.00 -2.63 -21.57
CA ALA A 59 24.13 -3.63 -22.16
C ALA A 59 23.62 -4.60 -21.10
N VAL A 60 22.44 -5.17 -21.33
CA VAL A 60 21.90 -6.28 -20.55
C VAL A 60 22.16 -7.58 -21.30
N THR A 61 22.99 -8.46 -20.74
CA THR A 61 23.24 -9.81 -21.27
C THR A 61 22.36 -10.86 -20.60
N LYS A 62 22.24 -12.04 -21.21
CA LYS A 62 21.48 -13.17 -20.62
C LYS A 62 22.01 -13.57 -19.24
N ASP A 63 23.31 -13.43 -19.03
CA ASP A 63 24.01 -13.82 -17.80
C ASP A 63 23.75 -12.83 -16.66
N GLN A 64 23.39 -11.59 -16.99
CA GLN A 64 23.01 -10.54 -16.03
C GLN A 64 21.51 -10.57 -15.68
N LEU A 65 20.70 -11.29 -16.46
CA LEU A 65 19.26 -11.29 -16.31
C LEU A 65 18.84 -12.10 -15.08
N ARG A 66 18.15 -11.46 -14.13
CA ARG A 66 17.64 -12.12 -12.92
C ARG A 66 16.45 -13.04 -13.19
N TRP A 67 15.57 -12.62 -14.10
CA TRP A 67 14.37 -13.35 -14.48
C TRP A 67 13.81 -12.79 -15.79
N SER A 68 13.00 -13.59 -16.47
CA SER A 68 12.17 -13.17 -17.59
C SER A 68 10.85 -13.93 -17.57
N ALA A 69 9.82 -13.33 -18.17
CA ALA A 69 8.52 -13.96 -18.33
C ALA A 69 7.99 -13.69 -19.75
N PRO A 70 7.38 -14.68 -20.41
CA PRO A 70 6.72 -14.44 -21.69
C PRO A 70 5.49 -13.54 -21.47
N LEU A 71 5.29 -12.56 -22.35
CA LEU A 71 4.10 -11.72 -22.36
C LEU A 71 3.21 -12.13 -23.55
N PRO A 72 1.88 -12.33 -23.35
CA PRO A 72 0.99 -12.71 -24.43
C PRO A 72 0.65 -11.48 -25.30
N GLY A 73 1.53 -11.07 -26.19
CA GLY A 73 1.30 -9.89 -27.04
C GLY A 73 2.59 -9.17 -27.39
N LYS A 74 2.47 -7.91 -27.80
CA LYS A 74 3.63 -7.08 -28.17
C LYS A 74 4.26 -6.38 -26.97
N GLY A 75 3.51 -6.14 -25.89
CA GLY A 75 4.04 -5.49 -24.70
C GLY A 75 4.40 -4.02 -24.90
N CYS A 76 3.45 -3.23 -25.40
CA CYS A 76 3.64 -1.79 -25.64
C CYS A 76 3.36 -0.92 -24.40
N SER A 77 3.10 -1.52 -23.24
CA SER A 77 2.81 -0.80 -22.00
C SER A 77 4.09 -0.31 -21.31
N THR A 78 3.94 0.68 -20.43
CA THR A 78 4.98 1.06 -19.47
C THR A 78 4.70 0.32 -18.16
N PRO A 79 5.57 -0.60 -17.72
CA PRO A 79 5.35 -1.36 -16.49
C PRO A 79 5.21 -0.44 -15.28
N ILE A 80 4.34 -0.80 -14.34
CA ILE A 80 4.29 -0.16 -13.02
C ILE A 80 4.82 -1.14 -11.96
N HIS A 81 5.56 -0.61 -10.98
CA HIS A 81 5.98 -1.34 -9.79
C HIS A 81 5.17 -0.82 -8.61
N PHE A 82 4.43 -1.70 -7.93
CA PHE A 82 3.65 -1.31 -6.76
C PHE A 82 3.55 -2.44 -5.75
N GLY A 83 4.13 -2.25 -4.57
CA GLY A 83 4.02 -3.19 -3.45
C GLY A 83 4.69 -4.52 -3.72
N GLY A 84 5.90 -4.46 -4.29
CA GLY A 84 6.70 -5.63 -4.64
C GLY A 84 6.15 -6.43 -5.83
N LYS A 85 5.21 -5.86 -6.61
CA LYS A 85 4.63 -6.48 -7.79
C LYS A 85 4.82 -5.60 -9.01
N ILE A 86 5.01 -6.23 -10.17
CA ILE A 86 5.08 -5.57 -11.46
C ILE A 86 3.76 -5.83 -12.19
N TYR A 87 3.11 -4.77 -12.67
CA TYR A 87 1.88 -4.86 -13.45
C TYR A 87 2.14 -4.39 -14.88
N LEU A 88 1.56 -5.13 -15.81
CA LEU A 88 1.82 -5.06 -17.24
C LEU A 88 0.50 -5.29 -17.98
N THR A 89 0.35 -4.71 -19.16
CA THR A 89 -0.69 -5.11 -20.12
C THR A 89 -0.04 -5.62 -21.39
N ALA A 90 -0.70 -6.61 -22.00
CA ALA A 90 -0.32 -7.28 -23.24
C ALA A 90 -0.49 -6.40 -24.49
#